data_AF-A0A3R6QAK5-F1
#
_entry.id   AF-A0A3R6QAK5-F1
#
_cell.length_a   1.000
_cell.length_b   1.000
_cell.length_c   1.000
_cell.angle_alpha   90.00
_cell.angle_beta   90.00
_cell.angle_gamma   90.00
#
_symmetry.space_group_name_H-M   'P 1'
#
loop_
_entity.id
_entity.type
_entity.pdbx_description
1 polymer ?
#
loop_
_entity_poly.entity_id
_entity_poly.type
_entity_poly.pdbx_seq_one_letter_code
_entity_poly.pdbx_strand_id
1 'polypeptide(L)'
;MGLGVENSVNAYNQNYRYQQNKTTGQANHLDFNKILSAKEGDNTEKVQKPNENSVSKVDTYTEYLKAKYGNIMIQNVGSDQKSMDSLGTGTYGMNNIVIAPNVLETMANDPKKAAYYEKMIQDFFASQSTVKAQMAVGGFEIQSYGMVIHPDGTAHYYVCGDVSPEKKAKIEAQMKAEDEEKAKRRRQYLERSEEAAEKRRQIEEINMQKSKKDAAFDDNISAVNVLSEVDRAVAIAAYENIANTFNENIIKSTIDN
;
A
#
# COMPACT_ATOMS: atom_id res chain seq x y z
N MET A 1 28.76 -8.13 13.31
CA MET A 1 27.32 -7.89 13.53
C MET A 1 26.70 -7.59 12.18
N GLY A 2 25.99 -8.56 11.61
CA GLY A 2 25.46 -8.51 10.25
C GLY A 2 24.13 -7.75 10.21
N LEU A 3 24.09 -6.66 9.44
CA LEU A 3 22.86 -5.93 9.16
C LEU A 3 22.29 -6.39 7.82
N GLY A 4 21.41 -7.39 7.92
CA GLY A 4 20.08 -7.36 7.31
C GLY A 4 19.94 -7.17 5.80
N VAL A 5 20.36 -8.17 5.01
CA VAL A 5 19.93 -8.32 3.60
C VAL A 5 18.39 -8.46 3.49
N GLU A 6 17.73 -8.91 4.56
CA GLU A 6 16.26 -9.07 4.62
C GLU A 6 15.50 -7.75 4.72
N ASN A 7 16.09 -6.68 5.28
CA ASN A 7 15.42 -5.38 5.39
C ASN A 7 15.38 -4.61 4.07
N SER A 8 16.38 -4.78 3.20
CA SER A 8 16.42 -4.16 1.87
C SER A 8 15.38 -4.71 0.90
N VAL A 9 15.06 -6.01 0.98
CA VAL A 9 14.08 -6.65 0.09
C VAL A 9 12.66 -6.18 0.43
N ASN A 10 12.34 -6.05 1.71
CA ASN A 10 11.04 -5.53 2.16
C ASN A 10 10.84 -4.05 1.81
N ALA A 11 11.86 -3.22 1.98
CA ALA A 11 11.81 -1.80 1.58
C ALA A 11 11.64 -1.64 0.06
N TYR A 12 12.30 -2.49 -0.73
CA TYR A 12 12.18 -2.49 -2.20
C TYR A 12 10.78 -2.90 -2.67
N ASN A 13 10.21 -3.98 -2.12
CA ASN A 13 8.88 -4.46 -2.49
C ASN A 13 7.78 -3.43 -2.16
N GLN A 14 7.92 -2.68 -1.07
CA GLN A 14 7.00 -1.59 -0.75
C GLN A 14 7.15 -0.42 -1.74
N ASN A 15 8.37 -0.01 -2.08
CA ASN A 15 8.60 1.06 -3.05
C ASN A 15 8.11 0.70 -4.47
N TYR A 16 8.30 -0.54 -4.92
CA TYR A 16 7.79 -0.99 -6.23
C TYR A 16 6.25 -0.98 -6.29
N ARG A 17 5.57 -1.42 -5.21
CA ARG A 17 4.10 -1.34 -5.08
C ARG A 17 3.61 0.11 -5.07
N TYR A 18 4.33 1.03 -4.42
CA TYR A 18 4.01 2.46 -4.44
C TYR A 18 4.16 3.10 -5.82
N GLN A 19 5.20 2.75 -6.58
CA GLN A 19 5.43 3.30 -7.92
C GLN A 19 4.38 2.82 -8.95
N GLN A 20 4.00 1.54 -8.92
CA GLN A 20 2.91 0.99 -9.76
C GLN A 20 1.56 1.69 -9.50
N ASN A 21 1.24 1.98 -8.24
CA ASN A 21 -0.01 2.66 -7.88
C ASN A 21 -0.02 4.15 -8.26
N LYS A 22 1.16 4.78 -8.45
CA LYS A 22 1.29 6.19 -8.82
C LYS A 22 1.13 6.40 -10.33
N THR A 23 1.63 5.48 -11.15
CA THR A 23 1.50 5.52 -12.62
C THR A 23 0.08 5.28 -13.12
N THR A 24 -0.80 4.65 -12.35
CA THR A 24 -2.22 4.47 -12.72
C THR A 24 -3.14 5.61 -12.27
N GLY A 25 -2.64 6.60 -11.53
CA GLY A 25 -3.49 7.55 -10.78
C GLY A 25 -3.48 9.02 -11.19
N GLN A 26 -2.50 9.54 -11.94
CA GLN A 26 -2.40 10.99 -12.18
C GLN A 26 -1.82 11.34 -13.54
N ALA A 27 -2.67 11.35 -14.57
CA ALA A 27 -2.43 12.15 -15.77
C ALA A 27 -2.91 13.59 -15.49
N ASN A 28 -2.09 14.40 -14.80
CA ASN A 28 -2.30 15.83 -14.72
C ASN A 28 -1.23 16.54 -15.56
N HIS A 29 -1.67 17.02 -16.71
CA HIS A 29 -0.91 17.86 -17.62
C HIS A 29 -0.50 19.15 -16.88
N LEU A 30 0.79 19.33 -16.60
CA LEU A 30 1.32 20.59 -16.11
C LEU A 30 1.70 21.46 -17.32
N ASP A 31 1.06 22.63 -17.40
CA ASP A 31 1.18 23.57 -18.52
C ASP A 31 2.30 24.57 -18.22
N PHE A 32 3.47 24.35 -18.85
CA PHE A 32 4.74 25.04 -18.53
C PHE A 32 4.74 26.55 -18.82
N ASN A 33 3.78 27.06 -19.57
CA ASN A 33 3.71 28.49 -19.92
C ASN A 33 3.22 29.40 -18.78
N LYS A 34 2.68 28.84 -17.68
CA LYS A 34 2.16 29.64 -16.56
C LYS A 34 3.20 29.99 -15.49
N ILE A 35 4.38 29.35 -15.51
CA ILE A 35 5.41 29.53 -14.47
C ILE A 35 6.38 30.67 -14.81
N LEU A 36 6.50 31.06 -16.08
CA LEU A 36 7.41 32.15 -16.50
C LEU A 36 6.89 33.57 -16.19
N SER A 37 5.60 33.77 -15.91
CA SER A 37 5.02 35.12 -15.77
C SER A 37 4.90 35.63 -14.33
N ALA A 38 5.40 34.91 -13.33
CA ALA A 38 5.21 35.24 -11.92
C ALA A 38 6.52 35.33 -11.13
N LYS A 39 7.45 36.22 -11.54
CA LYS A 39 8.51 36.71 -10.63
C LYS A 39 9.17 38.02 -11.09
N GLU A 40 8.37 39.06 -11.28
CA GLU A 40 8.84 40.44 -11.11
C GLU A 40 8.32 40.93 -9.75
N GLY A 41 9.22 41.21 -8.80
CA GLY A 41 8.84 41.69 -7.47
C GLY A 41 9.93 41.55 -6.43
N ASP A 42 10.71 42.63 -6.28
CA ASP A 42 11.44 43.13 -5.12
C ASP A 42 12.25 42.17 -4.23
N ASN A 43 13.58 42.30 -4.30
CA ASN A 43 14.41 42.45 -3.11
C ASN A 43 15.66 43.29 -3.44
N THR A 44 15.64 44.54 -2.99
CA THR A 44 16.79 45.43 -2.94
C THR A 44 17.73 45.02 -1.81
N GLU A 45 18.90 44.47 -2.14
CA GLU A 45 20.07 44.54 -1.25
C GLU A 45 21.37 44.70 -2.07
N LYS A 46 21.87 45.94 -2.03
CA LYS A 46 23.22 46.42 -2.34
C LYS A 46 23.97 45.77 -3.51
N VAL A 47 23.77 46.39 -4.67
CA VAL A 47 24.65 46.40 -5.84
C VAL A 47 26.09 46.73 -5.43
N GLN A 48 26.95 45.72 -5.39
CA GLN A 48 28.34 45.90 -5.80
C GLN A 48 28.37 45.86 -7.33
N LYS A 49 28.97 46.90 -7.93
CA LYS A 49 29.04 47.06 -9.38
C LYS A 49 29.57 45.78 -10.03
N PRO A 50 28.90 45.24 -11.08
CA PRO A 50 29.46 44.12 -11.83
C PRO A 50 30.73 44.61 -12.51
N ASN A 51 31.85 44.01 -12.16
CA ASN A 51 33.09 44.18 -12.88
C ASN A 51 32.90 43.50 -14.24
N GLU A 52 32.82 44.23 -15.35
CA GLU A 52 32.62 43.64 -16.69
C GLU A 52 33.66 42.54 -17.02
N ASN A 53 34.80 42.51 -16.31
CA ASN A 53 35.83 41.47 -16.41
C ASN A 53 35.53 40.15 -15.68
N SER A 54 34.50 40.05 -14.82
CA SER A 54 34.19 38.80 -14.10
C SER A 54 33.29 37.85 -14.90
N VAL A 55 32.36 38.38 -15.71
CA VAL A 55 31.49 37.57 -16.56
C VAL A 55 32.30 36.79 -17.60
N SER A 56 33.26 37.45 -18.25
CA SER A 56 34.14 36.80 -19.24
C SER A 56 35.00 35.68 -18.64
N LYS A 57 35.42 35.81 -17.37
CA LYS A 57 36.21 34.77 -16.67
C LYS A 57 35.36 33.55 -16.32
N VAL A 58 34.15 33.76 -15.81
CA VAL A 58 33.23 32.68 -15.46
C VAL A 58 32.82 31.90 -16.72
N ASP A 59 32.53 32.61 -17.81
CA ASP A 59 32.19 31.98 -19.09
C ASP A 59 33.36 31.16 -19.65
N THR A 60 34.56 31.75 -19.71
CA THR A 60 35.78 31.06 -20.15
C THR A 60 36.06 29.82 -19.30
N TYR A 61 35.89 29.92 -17.98
CA TYR A 61 36.10 28.80 -17.08
C TYR A 61 35.02 27.72 -17.22
N THR A 62 33.78 28.11 -17.52
CA THR A 62 32.69 27.16 -17.81
C THR A 62 32.99 26.36 -19.08
N GLU A 63 33.46 27.01 -20.14
CA GLU A 63 33.89 26.34 -21.37
C GLU A 63 35.07 25.41 -21.12
N TYR A 64 36.05 25.83 -20.31
CA TYR A 64 37.16 24.97 -19.89
C TYR A 64 36.67 23.71 -19.19
N LEU A 65 35.77 23.85 -18.20
CA LEU A 65 35.24 22.70 -17.48
C LEU A 65 34.44 21.78 -18.42
N LYS A 66 33.63 22.35 -19.34
CA LYS A 66 32.90 21.56 -20.33
C LYS A 66 33.82 20.81 -21.29
N ALA A 67 34.91 21.43 -21.73
CA ALA A 67 35.91 20.80 -22.58
C ALA A 67 36.66 19.67 -21.85
N LYS A 68 36.94 19.84 -20.55
CA LYS A 68 37.71 18.88 -19.75
C LYS A 68 36.89 17.70 -19.23
N TYR A 69 35.65 17.96 -18.79
CA TYR A 69 34.81 16.98 -18.08
C TYR A 69 33.51 16.63 -18.83
N GLY A 70 33.21 17.32 -19.93
CA GLY A 70 32.03 17.06 -20.75
C GLY A 70 30.81 17.85 -20.28
N ASN A 71 29.66 17.18 -20.13
CA ASN A 71 28.42 17.85 -19.80
C ASN A 71 28.43 18.38 -18.36
N ILE A 72 28.24 19.70 -18.21
CA ILE A 72 28.16 20.37 -16.91
C ILE A 72 26.91 21.24 -16.89
N MET A 73 26.11 21.07 -15.84
CA MET A 73 24.91 21.84 -15.57
C MET A 73 25.20 22.90 -14.52
N ILE A 74 24.87 24.16 -14.84
CA ILE A 74 25.04 25.28 -13.92
C ILE A 74 23.67 25.62 -13.34
N GLN A 75 23.38 25.11 -12.14
CA GLN A 75 22.09 25.30 -11.47
C GLN A 75 22.21 25.09 -9.96
N ASN A 76 21.30 25.71 -9.22
CA ASN A 76 21.14 25.45 -7.79
C ASN A 76 20.28 24.21 -7.58
N VAL A 77 20.79 23.24 -6.83
CA VAL A 77 20.06 22.05 -6.40
C VAL A 77 20.07 22.00 -4.87
N GLY A 78 18.90 21.78 -4.28
CA GLY A 78 18.76 21.58 -2.84
C GLY A 78 19.44 20.28 -2.40
N SER A 79 19.98 20.25 -1.18
CA SER A 79 20.56 19.05 -0.58
C SER A 79 19.52 18.09 -0.02
N ASP A 80 18.22 18.41 -0.14
CA ASP A 80 17.12 17.56 0.30
C ASP A 80 16.87 16.37 -0.65
N GLN A 81 16.30 15.29 -0.11
CA GLN A 81 16.05 14.06 -0.87
C GLN A 81 15.19 14.29 -2.11
N LYS A 82 14.20 15.18 -2.05
CA LYS A 82 13.29 15.43 -3.17
C LYS A 82 14.00 16.13 -4.34
N SER A 83 14.87 17.10 -4.04
CA SER A 83 15.71 17.76 -5.03
C SER A 83 16.67 16.77 -5.69
N MET A 84 17.30 15.90 -4.90
CA MET A 84 18.21 14.86 -5.41
C MET A 84 17.49 13.78 -6.23
N ASP A 85 16.31 13.33 -5.81
CA ASP A 85 15.48 12.38 -6.57
C ASP A 85 15.01 12.98 -7.90
N SER A 86 14.60 14.26 -7.89
CA SER A 86 14.20 14.97 -9.11
C SER A 86 15.36 15.13 -10.08
N LEU A 87 16.57 15.37 -9.57
CA LEU A 87 17.77 15.46 -10.40
C LEU A 87 18.15 14.08 -10.95
N GLY A 88 18.11 13.04 -10.12
CA GLY A 88 18.45 11.68 -10.51
C GLY A 88 17.52 11.13 -11.60
N THR A 89 16.22 11.40 -11.49
CA THR A 89 15.20 10.99 -12.48
C THR A 89 15.18 11.89 -13.73
N GLY A 90 15.60 13.16 -13.61
CA GLY A 90 15.68 14.11 -14.72
C GLY A 90 16.98 14.07 -15.53
N THR A 91 17.96 13.25 -15.13
CA THR A 91 19.26 13.14 -15.80
C THR A 91 19.54 11.71 -16.23
N TYR A 92 20.41 11.53 -17.23
CA TYR A 92 20.76 10.20 -17.73
C TYR A 92 22.27 10.08 -17.96
N GLY A 93 22.80 8.86 -17.88
CA GLY A 93 24.22 8.60 -18.07
C GLY A 93 25.06 8.79 -16.80
N MET A 94 26.37 8.56 -16.91
CA MET A 94 27.26 8.47 -15.74
C MET A 94 28.05 9.75 -15.43
N ASN A 95 27.95 10.78 -16.28
CA ASN A 95 28.84 11.95 -16.24
C ASN A 95 28.10 13.24 -15.84
N ASN A 96 27.07 13.13 -15.01
CA ASN A 96 26.24 14.28 -14.68
C ASN A 96 26.92 15.12 -13.59
N ILE A 97 27.42 16.30 -13.95
CA ILE A 97 28.03 17.23 -13.00
C ILE A 97 27.14 18.47 -12.90
N VAL A 98 26.72 18.79 -11.67
CA VAL A 98 25.97 20.01 -11.36
C VAL A 98 26.81 20.91 -10.47
N ILE A 99 26.96 22.17 -10.86
CA ILE A 99 27.71 23.17 -10.08
C ILE A 99 26.80 24.35 -9.81
N ALA A 100 26.69 24.74 -8.54
CA ALA A 100 25.99 25.96 -8.16
C ALA A 100 26.69 27.21 -8.76
N PRO A 101 25.96 28.20 -9.29
CA PRO A 101 26.56 29.36 -9.96
C PRO A 101 27.54 30.14 -9.08
N ASN A 102 27.27 30.28 -7.79
CA ASN A 102 28.16 30.96 -6.85
C ASN A 102 29.48 30.20 -6.65
N VAL A 103 29.44 28.86 -6.66
CA VAL A 103 30.65 28.04 -6.56
C VAL A 103 31.47 28.13 -7.85
N LEU A 104 30.81 28.06 -9.00
CA LEU A 104 31.46 28.27 -10.30
C LEU A 104 32.19 29.63 -10.34
N GLU A 105 31.54 30.69 -9.85
CA GLU A 105 32.15 32.02 -9.76
C GLU A 105 33.39 32.00 -8.84
N THR A 106 33.34 31.33 -7.69
CA THR A 106 34.52 31.19 -6.82
C THR A 106 35.64 30.41 -7.47
N MET A 107 35.32 29.34 -8.23
CA MET A 107 36.32 28.56 -8.96
C MET A 107 37.00 29.38 -10.06
N ALA A 108 36.22 30.18 -10.80
CA ALA A 108 36.76 31.03 -11.86
C ALA A 108 37.69 32.15 -11.34
N ASN A 109 37.48 32.59 -10.09
CA ASN A 109 38.23 33.69 -9.49
C ASN A 109 39.38 33.26 -8.55
N ASP A 110 39.33 32.05 -7.97
CA ASP A 110 40.35 31.53 -7.06
C ASP A 110 40.92 30.19 -7.55
N PRO A 111 42.16 30.17 -8.09
CA PRO A 111 42.82 28.95 -8.55
C PRO A 111 42.95 27.84 -7.50
N LYS A 112 43.03 28.17 -6.21
CA LYS A 112 43.12 27.16 -5.14
C LYS A 112 41.77 26.47 -4.94
N LYS A 113 40.67 27.23 -4.98
CA LYS A 113 39.31 26.68 -4.93
C LYS A 113 38.98 25.91 -6.21
N ALA A 114 39.41 26.42 -7.37
CA ALA A 114 39.32 25.72 -8.65
C ALA A 114 39.95 24.31 -8.54
N ALA A 115 41.21 24.24 -8.12
CA ALA A 115 41.93 22.97 -7.96
C ALA A 115 41.26 22.02 -6.96
N TYR A 116 40.68 22.55 -5.87
CA TYR A 116 39.96 21.75 -4.88
C TYR A 116 38.73 21.06 -5.47
N TYR A 117 37.84 21.81 -6.13
CA TYR A 117 36.62 21.25 -6.72
C TYR A 117 36.92 20.42 -7.97
N GLU A 118 37.90 20.81 -8.78
CA GLU A 118 38.36 19.99 -9.91
C GLU A 118 38.91 18.64 -9.48
N LYS A 119 39.57 18.56 -8.32
CA LYS A 119 39.98 17.29 -7.73
C LYS A 119 38.77 16.44 -7.35
N MET A 120 37.73 17.02 -6.75
CA MET A 120 36.49 16.28 -6.44
C MET A 120 35.82 15.73 -7.71
N ILE A 121 35.81 16.52 -8.79
CA ILE A 121 35.32 16.10 -10.10
C ILE A 121 36.17 14.94 -10.65
N GLN A 122 37.50 14.98 -10.48
CA GLN A 122 38.37 13.86 -10.90
C GLN A 122 38.12 12.60 -10.08
N ASP A 123 38.01 12.73 -8.76
CA ASP A 123 37.71 11.61 -7.85
C ASP A 123 36.34 10.97 -8.20
N PHE A 124 35.36 11.79 -8.59
CA PHE A 124 34.06 11.32 -9.12
C PHE A 124 34.24 10.37 -10.31
N PHE A 125 34.98 10.80 -11.34
CA PHE A 125 35.22 9.98 -12.53
C PHE A 125 35.99 8.70 -12.19
N ALA A 126 36.97 8.76 -11.29
CA ALA A 126 37.72 7.59 -10.84
C ALA A 126 36.81 6.57 -10.12
N SER A 127 35.81 7.03 -9.37
CA SER A 127 34.90 6.18 -8.61
C SER A 127 33.85 5.43 -9.46
N GLN A 128 33.59 5.87 -10.70
CA GLN A 128 32.53 5.33 -11.56
C GLN A 128 32.60 3.81 -11.76
N SER A 129 33.82 3.29 -11.99
CA SER A 129 34.03 1.85 -12.20
C SER A 129 33.64 1.02 -10.97
N THR A 130 34.03 1.49 -9.78
CA THR A 130 33.71 0.85 -8.50
C THR A 130 32.22 0.92 -8.20
N VAL A 131 31.60 2.08 -8.40
CA VAL A 131 30.15 2.27 -8.19
C VAL A 131 29.35 1.37 -9.14
N LYS A 132 29.75 1.30 -10.42
CA LYS A 132 29.12 0.40 -11.40
C LYS A 132 29.19 -1.06 -10.98
N ALA A 133 30.36 -1.52 -10.51
CA ALA A 133 30.52 -2.88 -10.04
C ALA A 133 29.66 -3.16 -8.79
N GLN A 134 29.64 -2.25 -7.82
CA GLN A 134 28.84 -2.39 -6.60
C GLN A 134 27.33 -2.45 -6.90
N MET A 135 26.84 -1.60 -7.80
CA MET A 135 25.45 -1.61 -8.23
C MET A 135 25.10 -2.91 -8.97
N ALA A 136 25.99 -3.37 -9.87
CA ALA A 136 25.80 -4.63 -10.58
C ALA A 136 25.77 -5.85 -9.65
N VAL A 137 26.64 -5.91 -8.63
CA VAL A 137 26.60 -6.93 -7.57
C VAL A 137 25.29 -6.86 -6.79
N GLY A 138 24.81 -5.64 -6.53
CA GLY A 138 23.47 -5.38 -5.98
C GLY A 138 22.32 -5.79 -6.91
N GLY A 139 22.60 -6.13 -8.17
CA GLY A 139 21.61 -6.44 -9.20
C GLY A 139 20.81 -5.22 -9.65
N PHE A 140 21.46 -4.05 -9.65
CA PHE A 140 20.92 -2.81 -10.17
C PHE A 140 21.68 -2.40 -11.43
N GLU A 141 20.97 -1.80 -12.37
CA GLU A 141 21.52 -1.15 -13.55
C GLU A 141 21.47 0.36 -13.35
N ILE A 142 22.62 1.02 -13.42
CA ILE A 142 22.71 2.48 -13.27
C ILE A 142 22.09 3.15 -14.49
N GLN A 143 21.10 4.01 -14.24
CA GLN A 143 20.50 4.89 -15.25
C GLN A 143 21.14 6.27 -15.23
N SER A 144 21.38 6.79 -14.02
CA SER A 144 22.01 8.08 -13.81
C SER A 144 23.01 8.02 -12.67
N TYR A 145 24.21 8.56 -12.91
CA TYR A 145 25.19 8.79 -11.87
C TYR A 145 25.75 10.20 -12.03
N GLY A 146 25.87 10.90 -10.91
CA GLY A 146 26.29 12.28 -10.93
C GLY A 146 26.78 12.81 -9.60
N MET A 147 27.34 14.01 -9.68
CA MET A 147 27.83 14.79 -8.56
C MET A 147 27.20 16.19 -8.59
N VAL A 148 26.80 16.67 -7.43
CA VAL A 148 26.26 18.01 -7.22
C VAL A 148 27.18 18.77 -6.28
N ILE A 149 27.64 19.94 -6.70
CA ILE A 149 28.34 20.91 -5.84
C ILE A 149 27.33 21.98 -5.46
N HIS A 150 26.91 21.96 -4.21
CA HIS A 150 25.86 22.83 -3.69
C HIS A 150 26.36 24.25 -3.43
N PRO A 151 25.45 25.23 -3.26
CA PRO A 151 25.83 26.62 -2.98
C PRO A 151 26.67 26.80 -1.70
N ASP A 152 26.55 25.88 -0.73
CA ASP A 152 27.34 25.89 0.51
C ASP A 152 28.78 25.37 0.32
N GLY A 153 29.13 24.91 -0.89
CA GLY A 153 30.44 24.33 -1.22
C GLY A 153 30.57 22.84 -0.91
N THR A 154 29.51 22.17 -0.44
CA THR A 154 29.51 20.72 -0.24
C THR A 154 29.28 19.99 -1.56
N ALA A 155 29.88 18.80 -1.69
CA ALA A 155 29.69 17.93 -2.84
C ALA A 155 28.92 16.66 -2.43
N HIS A 156 27.85 16.35 -3.15
CA HIS A 156 27.06 15.13 -2.96
C HIS A 156 27.06 14.27 -4.23
N TYR A 157 27.20 12.97 -4.04
CA TYR A 157 27.10 11.97 -5.11
C TYR A 157 25.71 11.35 -5.10
N TYR A 158 25.13 11.15 -6.27
CA TYR A 158 23.86 10.44 -6.42
C TYR A 158 23.98 9.32 -7.45
N VAL A 159 23.34 8.19 -7.15
CA VAL A 159 23.18 7.06 -8.06
C VAL A 159 21.68 6.78 -8.18
N CYS A 160 21.16 6.82 -9.41
CA CYS A 160 19.82 6.38 -9.74
C CYS A 160 19.94 5.17 -10.68
N GLY A 161 19.24 4.10 -10.35
CA GLY A 161 19.28 2.87 -11.13
C GLY A 161 18.04 2.03 -10.91
N ASP A 162 17.71 1.27 -11.94
CA ASP A 162 16.62 0.31 -11.88
C ASP A 162 17.14 -1.06 -11.45
N VAL A 163 16.24 -1.90 -10.98
CA VAL A 163 16.58 -3.31 -10.72
C VAL A 163 16.76 -4.02 -12.04
N SER A 164 17.80 -4.85 -12.11
CA SER A 164 18.10 -5.61 -13.31
C SER A 164 16.88 -6.43 -13.75
N PRO A 165 16.66 -6.62 -15.07
CA PRO A 165 15.52 -7.37 -15.59
C PRO A 165 15.37 -8.76 -14.94
N GLU A 166 16.50 -9.42 -14.64
CA GLU A 166 16.54 -10.72 -13.99
C GLU A 166 15.96 -10.71 -12.56
N LYS A 167 16.30 -9.71 -11.76
CA LYS A 167 15.76 -9.58 -10.40
C LYS A 167 14.32 -9.08 -10.44
N LYS A 168 13.98 -8.19 -11.37
CA LYS A 168 12.61 -7.72 -11.61
C LYS A 168 11.67 -8.90 -11.91
N ALA A 169 12.07 -9.80 -12.80
CA ALA A 169 11.28 -11.00 -13.13
C ALA A 169 11.08 -11.94 -11.93
N LYS A 170 12.12 -12.12 -11.09
CA LYS A 170 12.01 -12.93 -9.87
C LYS A 170 11.04 -12.33 -8.86
N ILE A 171 11.09 -11.02 -8.65
CA ILE A 171 10.19 -10.30 -7.73
C ILE A 171 8.75 -10.34 -8.25
N GLU A 172 8.55 -10.13 -9.55
CA GLU A 172 7.23 -10.23 -10.17
C GLU A 172 6.64 -11.63 -10.08
N ALA A 173 7.44 -12.68 -10.31
CA ALA A 173 7.01 -14.06 -10.15
C ALA A 173 6.64 -14.39 -8.69
N GLN A 174 7.41 -13.89 -7.72
CA GLN A 174 7.10 -14.07 -6.30
C GLN A 174 5.80 -13.35 -5.90
N MET A 175 5.62 -12.09 -6.34
CA MET A 175 4.40 -11.34 -6.07
C MET A 175 3.18 -12.02 -6.68
N LYS A 176 3.28 -12.50 -7.92
CA LYS A 176 2.20 -13.23 -8.57
C LYS A 176 1.85 -14.51 -7.82
N ALA A 177 2.86 -15.27 -7.37
CA ALA A 177 2.65 -16.47 -6.58
C ALA A 177 1.97 -16.16 -5.23
N GLU A 178 2.38 -15.10 -4.55
CA GLU A 178 1.78 -14.66 -3.28
C GLU A 178 0.34 -14.18 -3.47
N ASP A 179 0.06 -13.41 -4.51
CA ASP A 179 -1.30 -12.95 -4.83
C ASP A 179 -2.22 -14.11 -5.20
N GLU A 180 -1.72 -15.11 -5.94
CA GLU A 180 -2.44 -16.35 -6.24
C GLU A 180 -2.69 -17.17 -4.97
N GLU A 181 -1.71 -17.29 -4.06
CA GLU A 181 -1.89 -18.00 -2.80
C GLU A 181 -2.91 -17.29 -1.90
N LYS A 182 -2.84 -15.97 -1.81
CA LYS A 182 -3.79 -15.14 -1.06
C LYS A 182 -5.19 -15.22 -1.65
N ALA A 183 -5.32 -15.26 -2.99
CA ALA A 183 -6.59 -15.48 -3.66
C ALA A 183 -7.16 -16.87 -3.38
N LYS A 184 -6.35 -17.93 -3.44
CA LYS A 184 -6.76 -19.30 -3.08
C LYS A 184 -7.20 -19.39 -1.62
N ARG A 185 -6.44 -18.81 -0.69
CA ARG A 185 -6.78 -18.78 0.74
C ARG A 185 -8.10 -18.07 1.00
N ARG A 186 -8.35 -16.94 0.32
CA ARG A 186 -9.65 -16.24 0.40
C ARG A 186 -10.81 -17.10 -0.12
N ARG A 187 -10.63 -17.79 -1.24
CA ARG A 187 -11.65 -18.69 -1.80
C ARG A 187 -11.94 -19.85 -0.86
N GLN A 188 -10.92 -20.51 -0.33
CA GLN A 188 -11.08 -21.61 0.64
C GLN A 188 -11.79 -21.17 1.92
N TYR A 189 -11.50 -19.95 2.40
CA TYR A 189 -12.18 -19.40 3.56
C TYR A 189 -13.67 -19.12 3.28
N LEU A 190 -13.98 -18.59 2.09
CA LEU A 190 -15.34 -18.33 1.67
C LEU A 190 -16.14 -19.64 1.53
N GLU A 191 -15.58 -20.63 0.84
CA GLU A 191 -16.20 -21.95 0.65
C GLU A 191 -16.48 -22.64 1.99
N ARG A 192 -15.52 -22.65 2.92
CA ARG A 192 -15.73 -23.19 4.27
C ARG A 192 -16.79 -22.42 5.06
N SER A 193 -16.88 -21.11 4.85
CA SER A 193 -17.89 -20.28 5.50
C SER A 193 -19.29 -20.58 4.94
N GLU A 194 -19.40 -20.78 3.62
CA GLU A 194 -20.65 -21.16 2.95
C GLU A 194 -21.11 -22.56 3.36
N GLU A 195 -20.21 -23.56 3.34
CA GLU A 195 -20.52 -24.92 3.82
C GLU A 195 -20.97 -24.92 5.29
N ALA A 196 -20.32 -24.14 6.15
CA ALA A 196 -20.71 -24.03 7.55
C ALA A 196 -22.08 -23.34 7.72
N ALA A 197 -22.39 -22.33 6.91
CA ALA A 197 -23.70 -21.67 6.89
C ALA A 197 -24.80 -22.62 6.38
N GLU A 198 -24.53 -23.39 5.33
CA GLU A 198 -25.47 -24.40 4.82
C GLU A 198 -25.72 -25.51 5.83
N LYS A 199 -24.68 -26.04 6.49
CA LYS A 199 -24.86 -27.03 7.56
C LYS A 199 -25.69 -26.48 8.72
N ARG A 200 -25.48 -25.21 9.11
CA ARG A 200 -26.31 -24.56 10.13
C ARG A 200 -27.76 -24.46 9.69
N ARG A 201 -28.03 -24.04 8.45
CA ARG A 201 -29.38 -23.98 7.88
C ARG A 201 -30.05 -25.35 7.85
N GLN A 202 -29.33 -26.39 7.44
CA GLN A 202 -29.85 -27.77 7.43
C GLN A 202 -30.17 -28.27 8.84
N ILE A 203 -29.30 -28.00 9.82
CA ILE A 203 -29.54 -28.37 11.22
C ILE A 203 -30.76 -27.62 11.78
N GLU A 204 -30.89 -26.32 11.49
CA GLU A 204 -32.06 -25.52 11.88
C GLU A 204 -33.34 -26.05 11.25
N GLU A 205 -33.31 -26.43 9.97
CA GLU A 205 -34.46 -27.00 9.27
C GLU A 205 -34.87 -28.36 9.86
N ILE A 206 -33.89 -29.24 10.13
CA ILE A 206 -34.13 -30.53 10.79
C ILE A 206 -34.73 -30.31 12.18
N ASN A 207 -34.18 -29.38 12.97
CA ASN A 207 -34.69 -29.07 14.31
C ASN A 207 -36.11 -28.49 14.27
N MET A 208 -36.39 -27.61 13.31
CA MET A 208 -37.73 -27.07 13.10
C MET A 208 -38.73 -28.16 12.70
N GLN A 209 -38.36 -29.08 11.79
CA GLN A 209 -39.22 -30.20 11.44
C GLN A 209 -39.46 -31.14 12.62
N LYS A 210 -38.42 -31.40 13.43
CA LYS A 210 -38.54 -32.21 14.64
C LYS A 210 -39.48 -31.55 15.65
N SER A 211 -39.31 -30.26 15.93
CA SER A 211 -40.20 -29.49 16.81
C SER A 211 -41.65 -29.48 16.32
N LYS A 212 -41.89 -29.36 15.00
CA LYS A 212 -43.24 -29.47 14.43
C LYS A 212 -43.85 -30.86 14.61
N LYS A 213 -43.06 -31.92 14.47
CA LYS A 213 -43.51 -33.30 14.72
C LYS A 213 -43.79 -33.55 16.20
N ASP A 214 -42.93 -33.04 17.09
CA ASP A 214 -43.10 -33.16 18.54
C ASP A 214 -44.37 -32.39 18.99
N ALA A 215 -44.59 -31.16 18.50
CA ALA A 215 -45.82 -30.41 18.77
C ALA A 215 -47.09 -31.12 18.24
N ALA A 216 -47.03 -31.68 17.03
CA ALA A 216 -48.14 -32.44 16.47
C ALA A 216 -48.40 -33.76 17.22
N PHE A 217 -47.37 -34.35 17.83
CA PHE A 217 -47.50 -35.54 18.67
C PHE A 217 -48.15 -35.20 20.02
N ASP A 218 -47.72 -34.10 20.65
CA ASP A 218 -48.27 -33.62 21.93
C ASP A 218 -49.74 -33.21 21.81
N ASP A 219 -50.12 -32.51 20.73
CA ASP A 219 -51.53 -32.17 20.44
C ASP A 219 -52.41 -33.44 20.31
N ASN A 220 -51.86 -34.48 19.68
CA ASN A 220 -52.58 -35.74 19.47
C ASN A 220 -52.76 -36.52 20.79
N ILE A 221 -51.72 -36.56 21.65
CA ILE A 221 -51.80 -37.15 22.99
C ILE A 221 -52.83 -36.39 23.86
N SER A 222 -52.83 -35.06 23.80
CA SER A 222 -53.81 -34.24 24.55
C SER A 222 -55.25 -34.55 24.11
N ALA A 223 -55.51 -34.63 22.80
CA ALA A 223 -56.82 -34.97 22.27
C ALA A 223 -57.30 -36.36 22.71
N VAL A 224 -56.41 -37.37 22.72
CA VAL A 224 -56.74 -38.73 23.19
C VAL A 224 -57.08 -38.75 24.67
N ASN A 225 -56.38 -37.99 25.52
CA ASN A 225 -56.67 -37.92 26.95
C ASN A 225 -58.02 -37.25 27.23
N VAL A 226 -58.36 -36.16 26.53
CA VAL A 226 -59.65 -35.47 26.68
C VAL A 226 -60.81 -36.40 26.29
N LEU A 227 -60.68 -37.16 25.20
CA LEU A 227 -61.70 -38.15 24.80
C LEU A 227 -61.91 -39.22 25.90
N SER A 228 -60.82 -39.73 26.49
CA SER A 228 -60.91 -40.68 27.62
C SER A 228 -61.60 -40.09 28.85
N GLU A 229 -61.37 -38.81 29.19
CA GLU A 229 -62.04 -38.16 30.33
C GLU A 229 -63.52 -37.92 30.07
N VAL A 230 -63.89 -37.51 28.85
CA VAL A 230 -65.29 -37.37 28.43
C VAL A 230 -65.98 -38.74 28.50
N ASP A 231 -65.36 -39.81 28.00
CA ASP A 231 -65.90 -41.16 28.05
C ASP A 231 -66.09 -41.65 29.50
N ARG A 232 -65.14 -41.35 30.41
CA ARG A 232 -65.29 -41.64 31.84
C ARG A 232 -66.42 -40.85 32.49
N ALA A 233 -66.53 -39.56 32.18
CA ALA A 233 -67.59 -38.69 32.72
C ALA A 233 -68.98 -39.14 32.25
N VAL A 234 -69.10 -39.53 30.98
CA VAL A 234 -70.34 -40.09 30.41
C VAL A 234 -70.71 -41.41 31.11
N ALA A 235 -69.72 -42.29 31.35
CA ALA A 235 -69.95 -43.54 32.07
C ALA A 235 -70.41 -43.30 33.52
N ILE A 236 -69.82 -42.33 34.24
CA ILE A 236 -70.23 -41.95 35.60
C ILE A 236 -71.64 -41.38 35.60
N ALA A 237 -71.95 -40.44 34.71
CA ALA A 237 -73.27 -39.81 34.63
C ALA A 237 -74.38 -40.82 34.26
N ALA A 238 -74.08 -41.82 33.42
CA ALA A 238 -75.01 -42.91 33.13
C ALA A 238 -75.29 -43.75 34.39
N TYR A 239 -74.25 -44.03 35.19
CA TYR A 239 -74.40 -44.81 36.43
C TYR A 239 -75.18 -44.05 37.51
N GLU A 240 -74.91 -42.75 37.67
CA GLU A 240 -75.64 -41.89 38.62
C GLU A 240 -77.10 -41.71 38.23
N ASN A 241 -77.41 -41.57 36.93
CA ASN A 241 -78.79 -41.52 36.46
C ASN A 241 -79.57 -42.80 36.74
N ILE A 242 -78.95 -43.97 36.54
CA ILE A 242 -79.55 -45.27 36.87
C ILE A 242 -79.77 -45.41 38.38
N ALA A 243 -78.80 -45.00 39.20
CA ALA A 243 -78.93 -45.02 40.65
C ALA A 243 -80.05 -44.09 41.15
N ASN A 244 -80.17 -42.89 40.58
CA ASN A 244 -81.21 -41.92 40.94
C ASN A 244 -82.61 -42.38 40.50
N THR A 245 -82.76 -42.96 39.30
CA THR A 245 -84.05 -43.53 38.88
C THR A 245 -84.45 -44.75 39.71
N PHE A 246 -83.50 -45.56 40.16
CA PHE A 246 -83.80 -46.65 41.09
C PHE A 246 -84.26 -46.11 42.46
N ASN A 247 -83.61 -45.06 42.97
CA ASN A 247 -83.95 -44.47 44.26
C ASN A 247 -85.29 -43.72 44.25
N GLU A 248 -85.62 -42.99 43.17
CA GLU A 248 -86.93 -42.35 43.02
C GLU A 248 -88.09 -43.36 42.93
N ASN A 249 -87.87 -44.50 42.29
CA ASN A 249 -88.88 -45.56 42.19
C ASN A 249 -89.12 -46.26 43.54
N ILE A 250 -88.13 -46.34 44.43
CA ILE A 250 -88.30 -46.86 45.79
C ILE A 250 -89.03 -45.84 46.70
N ILE A 251 -88.74 -44.55 46.56
CA ILE A 251 -89.41 -43.51 47.36
C ILE A 251 -90.89 -43.36 46.94
N LYS A 252 -91.20 -43.41 45.64
CA LYS A 252 -92.61 -43.36 45.16
C LYS A 252 -93.42 -44.60 45.57
N SER A 253 -92.83 -45.79 45.65
CA SER A 253 -93.55 -46.99 46.09
C SER A 253 -93.80 -47.06 47.60
N THR A 254 -93.15 -46.21 48.39
CA THR A 254 -93.26 -46.19 49.87
C THR A 254 -94.24 -45.13 50.39
N ILE A 255 -94.62 -44.13 49.57
CA ILE A 255 -95.54 -43.04 49.97
C ILE A 255 -97.02 -43.37 49.66
N ASP A 256 -97.29 -44.35 48.78
CA ASP A 256 -98.65 -44.79 48.39
C ASP A 256 -99.11 -46.09 49.10
N ASN A 257 -98.57 -46.42 50.29
CA ASN A 257 -98.98 -47.57 51.12
C ASN A 257 -99.60 -47.14 52.46
#